data_AF-A0A7K1C017-F1
#
_entry.id   AF-A0A7K1C017-F1
#
_cell.length_a   1.000
_cell.length_b   1.000
_cell.length_c   1.000
_cell.angle_alpha   90.00
_cell.angle_beta   90.00
_cell.angle_gamma   90.00
#
_symmetry.space_group_name_H-M   'P 1'
#
loop_
_entity.id
_entity.type
_entity.pdbx_description
1 polymer ?
#
loop_
_entity_poly.entity_id
_entity_poly.type
_entity_poly.pdbx_seq_one_letter_code
_entity_poly.pdbx_strand_id
1 'polypeptide(L)'
;MKPRLIIVGSGAMEVEINEAASLIGFEVANLDTVKNLLTIDGQNISTQNMGDEFLKLPIIMSTVDYVAFANLPPFKSWSKNRAQLLRDVEALGFKNWTSIVHPASVLASSAIIGDNVFIGANSTISSKSIIGSHTFINRSVSIGHDVNIGNFCFIAPGVTITGAVTIRDSGFVGAGSTIINSVVIGEGATVAAGSTVTRNVNDLSLVMGSPARQKNQFYRSLRKKFLARASKYLKILGLLAIAKKVYGKVR
;
A
#
# COMPACT_ATOMS: atom_id res chain seq x y z
N MET A 1 -10.67 -21.02 20.49
CA MET A 1 -10.79 -19.55 20.55
C MET A 1 -10.56 -19.01 19.14
N LYS A 2 -11.27 -17.96 18.71
CA LYS A 2 -10.98 -17.34 17.40
C LYS A 2 -9.64 -16.59 17.49
N PRO A 3 -8.80 -16.62 16.45
CA PRO A 3 -7.59 -15.82 16.44
C PRO A 3 -7.95 -14.33 16.48
N ARG A 4 -7.25 -13.56 17.31
CA ARG A 4 -7.49 -12.13 17.54
C ARG A 4 -6.58 -11.31 16.65
N LEU A 5 -7.18 -10.36 15.93
CA LEU A 5 -6.52 -9.52 14.95
C LEU A 5 -6.65 -8.04 15.34
N ILE A 6 -5.55 -7.30 15.25
CA ILE A 6 -5.57 -5.83 15.23
C ILE A 6 -5.42 -5.35 13.80
N ILE A 7 -6.23 -4.36 13.42
CA ILE A 7 -6.08 -3.63 12.15
C ILE A 7 -5.54 -2.25 12.49
N VAL A 8 -4.38 -1.92 11.92
CA VAL A 8 -3.77 -0.59 12.07
C VAL A 8 -4.17 0.26 10.87
N GLY A 9 -4.98 1.28 11.12
CA GLY A 9 -5.48 2.22 10.12
C GLY A 9 -6.69 2.98 10.63
N SER A 10 -7.14 3.96 9.84
CA SER A 10 -8.43 4.60 10.06
C SER A 10 -9.14 4.89 8.74
N GLY A 11 -10.45 4.62 8.70
CA GLY A 11 -11.34 5.00 7.60
C GLY A 11 -11.93 3.84 6.80
N ALA A 12 -12.55 4.14 5.65
CA ALA A 12 -13.41 3.19 4.94
C ALA A 12 -12.73 1.86 4.54
N MET A 13 -11.43 1.84 4.28
CA MET A 13 -10.72 0.58 3.95
C MET A 13 -10.49 -0.31 5.18
N GLU A 14 -10.36 0.27 6.37
CA GLU A 14 -10.30 -0.51 7.62
C GLU A 14 -11.60 -1.31 7.79
N VAL A 15 -12.74 -0.70 7.49
CA VAL A 15 -14.06 -1.35 7.55
C VAL A 15 -14.11 -2.55 6.61
N GLU A 16 -13.67 -2.39 5.34
CA GLU A 16 -13.63 -3.49 4.38
C GLU A 16 -12.71 -4.64 4.83
N ILE A 17 -11.55 -4.33 5.43
CA ILE A 17 -10.63 -5.33 5.96
C ILE A 17 -11.25 -6.06 7.17
N ASN A 18 -11.92 -5.33 8.06
CA ASN A 18 -12.59 -5.86 9.24
C ASN A 18 -13.72 -6.84 8.87
N GLU A 19 -14.56 -6.45 7.92
CA GLU A 19 -15.62 -7.32 7.40
C GLU A 19 -15.03 -8.59 6.80
N ALA A 20 -14.01 -8.48 5.96
CA ALA A 20 -13.33 -9.64 5.37
C ALA A 20 -12.67 -10.54 6.42
N ALA A 21 -12.00 -9.97 7.42
CA ALA A 21 -11.35 -10.71 8.51
C ALA A 21 -12.38 -11.48 9.35
N SER A 22 -13.52 -10.84 9.64
CA SER A 22 -14.63 -11.46 10.38
C SER A 22 -15.21 -12.67 9.64
N LEU A 23 -15.33 -12.58 8.31
CA LEU A 23 -15.82 -13.68 7.47
C LEU A 23 -14.89 -14.91 7.48
N ILE A 24 -13.58 -14.72 7.65
CA ILE A 24 -12.60 -15.80 7.72
C ILE A 24 -12.26 -16.24 9.16
N GLY A 25 -13.05 -15.79 10.13
CA GLY A 25 -13.04 -16.31 11.50
C GLY A 25 -12.13 -15.56 12.48
N PHE A 26 -11.57 -14.40 12.11
CA PHE A 26 -10.88 -13.55 13.08
C PHE A 26 -11.88 -12.88 14.04
N GLU A 27 -11.45 -12.70 15.28
CA GLU A 27 -12.03 -11.72 16.20
C GLU A 27 -11.25 -10.41 16.05
N VAL A 28 -11.84 -9.42 15.37
CA VAL A 28 -11.18 -8.14 15.16
C VAL A 28 -11.32 -7.28 16.41
N ALA A 29 -10.21 -6.96 17.04
CA ALA A 29 -10.16 -5.98 18.10
C ALA A 29 -10.26 -4.58 17.45
N ASN A 30 -11.49 -4.07 17.30
CA ASN A 30 -11.71 -2.72 16.79
C ASN A 30 -10.98 -1.70 17.66
N LEU A 31 -10.54 -0.59 17.06
CA LEU A 31 -9.93 0.50 17.82
C LEU A 31 -10.86 1.09 18.90
N ASP A 32 -12.18 0.98 18.75
CA ASP A 32 -13.14 1.30 19.82
C ASP A 32 -13.18 0.24 20.95
N THR A 33 -12.95 -1.03 20.63
CA THR A 33 -12.71 -2.09 21.64
C THR A 33 -11.38 -1.86 22.35
N VAL A 34 -10.36 -1.40 21.61
CA VAL A 34 -9.09 -0.94 22.17
C VAL A 34 -9.32 0.28 23.06
N LYS A 35 -10.09 1.31 22.66
CA LYS A 35 -10.47 2.45 23.53
C LYS A 35 -11.22 2.01 24.80
N ASN A 36 -12.13 1.05 24.72
CA ASN A 36 -12.85 0.51 25.88
C ASN A 36 -11.95 -0.34 26.81
N LEU A 37 -10.89 -0.94 26.27
CA LEU A 37 -9.83 -1.60 27.04
C LEU A 37 -8.79 -0.60 27.57
N LEU A 38 -8.91 0.69 27.23
CA LEU A 38 -7.95 1.77 27.52
C LEU A 38 -8.57 2.94 28.26
N THR A 39 -9.32 2.66 29.32
CA THR A 39 -9.46 3.65 30.39
C THR A 39 -8.10 3.83 31.08
N ILE A 40 -7.37 4.87 30.69
CA ILE A 40 -6.42 5.55 31.55
C ILE A 40 -7.12 6.86 31.98
N ASP A 41 -7.54 6.94 33.24
CA ASP A 41 -8.20 8.10 33.86
C ASP A 41 -9.46 8.67 33.18
N GLY A 42 -10.23 7.84 32.46
CA GLY A 42 -11.61 8.18 32.09
C GLY A 42 -11.80 9.22 30.98
N GLN A 43 -10.79 9.51 30.14
CA GLN A 43 -10.93 10.45 29.01
C GLN A 43 -10.96 9.75 27.64
N ASN A 44 -11.99 10.07 26.84
CA ASN A 44 -12.13 9.62 25.46
C ASN A 44 -11.17 10.36 24.53
N ILE A 45 -10.39 9.64 23.73
CA ILE A 45 -9.47 10.26 22.78
C ILE A 45 -9.99 10.23 21.33
N SER A 46 -9.87 11.39 20.67
CA SER A 46 -10.38 11.70 19.34
C SER A 46 -9.56 11.07 18.22
N THR A 47 -10.24 10.47 17.24
CA THR A 47 -9.69 9.66 16.12
C THR A 47 -8.89 10.43 15.06
N GLN A 48 -8.71 11.75 15.20
CA GLN A 48 -8.11 12.58 14.15
C GLN A 48 -6.56 12.59 14.15
N ASN A 49 -5.89 12.10 15.18
CA ASN A 49 -4.43 12.14 15.33
C ASN A 49 -3.80 10.79 15.76
N MET A 50 -4.26 9.68 15.19
CA MET A 50 -3.94 8.32 15.64
C MET A 50 -2.47 7.87 15.51
N GLY A 51 -1.58 8.64 14.87
CA GLY A 51 -0.16 8.29 14.77
C GLY A 51 0.57 8.32 16.12
N ASP A 52 0.26 9.30 16.98
CA ASP A 52 1.02 9.57 18.20
C ASP A 52 0.46 8.86 19.45
N GLU A 53 -0.80 8.41 19.40
CA GLU A 53 -1.49 7.79 20.53
C GLU A 53 -1.56 6.26 20.48
N PHE A 54 -1.51 5.67 19.29
CA PHE A 54 -1.37 4.21 19.11
C PHE A 54 -0.06 3.68 19.75
N LEU A 55 0.97 4.53 19.80
CA LEU A 55 2.30 4.24 20.35
C LEU A 55 2.35 4.10 21.89
N LYS A 56 1.24 4.33 22.61
CA LYS A 56 1.22 4.38 24.09
C LYS A 56 0.60 3.14 24.77
N LEU A 57 0.36 2.03 24.05
CA LEU A 57 -0.56 0.97 24.48
C LEU A 57 0.10 -0.42 24.74
N PRO A 58 0.84 -0.61 25.85
CA PRO A 58 1.56 -1.86 26.15
C PRO A 58 0.69 -3.04 26.65
N ILE A 59 -0.60 -2.84 26.95
CA ILE A 59 -1.43 -3.81 27.71
C ILE A 59 -2.07 -4.90 26.82
N ILE A 60 -2.13 -4.72 25.50
CA ILE A 60 -2.90 -5.61 24.58
C ILE A 60 -2.15 -6.91 24.24
N MET A 61 -0.86 -6.98 24.55
CA MET A 61 0.14 -7.91 23.99
C MET A 61 -0.01 -9.40 24.32
N SER A 62 -0.74 -9.80 25.37
CA SER A 62 -0.91 -11.23 25.71
C SER A 62 -2.12 -11.88 25.04
N THR A 63 -2.93 -11.12 24.29
CA THR A 63 -4.24 -11.58 23.79
C THR A 63 -4.44 -11.38 22.28
N VAL A 64 -3.41 -11.00 21.51
CA VAL A 64 -3.53 -10.76 20.06
C VAL A 64 -2.58 -11.67 19.29
N ASP A 65 -3.12 -12.35 18.28
CA ASP A 65 -2.40 -13.34 17.49
C ASP A 65 -1.74 -12.72 16.26
N TYR A 66 -2.39 -11.73 15.62
CA TYR A 66 -1.97 -11.16 14.33
C TYR A 66 -2.21 -9.66 14.17
N VAL A 67 -1.52 -9.05 13.20
CA VAL A 67 -1.69 -7.65 12.76
C VAL A 67 -1.88 -7.55 11.25
N ALA A 68 -2.82 -6.67 10.83
CA ALA A 68 -3.02 -6.26 9.45
C ALA A 68 -2.99 -4.72 9.32
N PHE A 69 -2.67 -4.23 8.12
CA PHE A 69 -2.51 -2.81 7.85
C PHE A 69 -3.46 -2.33 6.74
N ALA A 70 -4.21 -1.26 7.01
CA ALA A 70 -5.02 -0.61 5.98
C ALA A 70 -4.13 0.29 5.10
N ASN A 71 -3.72 -0.21 3.94
CA ASN A 71 -2.85 0.53 3.04
C ASN A 71 -3.62 1.64 2.29
N LEU A 72 -3.11 2.88 2.32
CA LEU A 72 -3.66 4.00 1.55
C LEU A 72 -2.97 4.13 0.18
N PRO A 73 -3.68 4.60 -0.86
CA PRO A 73 -3.05 4.94 -2.13
C PRO A 73 -1.99 6.05 -1.93
N PRO A 74 -0.93 6.11 -2.76
CA PRO A 74 0.27 6.93 -2.51
C PRO A 74 0.02 8.45 -2.51
N PHE A 75 -1.20 8.89 -2.80
CA PHE A 75 -1.59 10.30 -2.89
C PHE A 75 -1.93 10.95 -1.54
N LYS A 76 -2.27 10.17 -0.51
CA LYS A 76 -2.48 10.71 0.85
C LYS A 76 -1.18 10.63 1.66
N SER A 77 -1.02 11.56 2.59
CA SER A 77 0.16 11.85 3.44
C SER A 77 0.91 10.65 4.07
N TRP A 78 0.33 9.45 4.04
CA TRP A 78 0.86 8.20 4.57
C TRP A 78 1.93 7.56 3.68
N SER A 79 2.00 7.94 2.40
CA SER A 79 2.99 7.40 1.45
C SER A 79 4.43 7.74 1.81
N LYS A 80 4.67 8.80 2.58
CA LYS A 80 6.03 9.23 2.92
C LYS A 80 6.73 8.33 3.92
N ASN A 81 6.04 7.41 4.60
CA ASN A 81 6.66 6.64 5.66
C ASN A 81 5.97 5.29 5.94
N ARG A 82 5.46 4.57 4.94
CA ARG A 82 4.92 3.20 5.14
C ARG A 82 5.95 2.27 5.80
N ALA A 83 7.19 2.31 5.34
CA ALA A 83 8.29 1.57 5.97
C ALA A 83 8.63 2.07 7.39
N GLN A 84 8.47 3.37 7.68
CA GLN A 84 8.69 3.87 9.04
C GLN A 84 7.57 3.43 9.97
N LEU A 85 6.32 3.49 9.53
CA LEU A 85 5.18 3.04 10.31
C LEU A 85 5.25 1.54 10.60
N LEU A 86 5.69 0.72 9.63
CA LEU A 86 5.97 -0.68 9.89
C LEU A 86 7.05 -0.84 10.96
N ARG A 87 8.15 -0.09 10.87
CA ARG A 87 9.19 -0.10 11.92
C ARG A 87 8.64 0.32 13.27
N ASP A 88 7.77 1.32 13.31
CA ASP A 88 7.15 1.81 14.55
C ASP A 88 6.24 0.72 15.14
N VAL A 89 5.42 0.06 14.31
CA VAL A 89 4.56 -1.07 14.70
C VAL A 89 5.39 -2.27 15.16
N GLU A 90 6.47 -2.62 14.47
CA GLU A 90 7.39 -3.70 14.87
C GLU A 90 8.16 -3.37 16.16
N ALA A 91 8.52 -2.10 16.36
CA ALA A 91 9.16 -1.62 17.59
C ALA A 91 8.22 -1.71 18.79
N LEU A 92 6.90 -1.63 18.57
CA LEU A 92 5.89 -1.93 19.59
C LEU A 92 5.69 -3.44 19.84
N GLY A 93 6.40 -4.31 19.12
CA GLY A 93 6.36 -5.77 19.30
C GLY A 93 5.40 -6.51 18.36
N PHE A 94 4.70 -5.81 17.46
CA PHE A 94 3.82 -6.43 16.48
C PHE A 94 4.63 -7.00 15.30
N LYS A 95 4.92 -8.30 15.36
CA LYS A 95 5.75 -8.99 14.35
C LYS A 95 5.02 -10.11 13.59
N ASN A 96 3.84 -10.50 14.07
CA ASN A 96 3.02 -11.54 13.46
C ASN A 96 2.07 -10.92 12.44
N TRP A 97 2.60 -10.61 11.26
CA TRP A 97 1.80 -10.13 10.15
C TRP A 97 0.88 -11.23 9.61
N THR A 98 -0.34 -10.88 9.20
CA THR A 98 -1.24 -11.81 8.51
C THR A 98 -1.86 -11.17 7.28
N SER A 99 -2.09 -12.00 6.27
CA SER A 99 -2.77 -11.61 5.03
C SER A 99 -4.25 -11.95 5.12
N ILE A 100 -5.09 -11.04 4.64
CA ILE A 100 -6.54 -11.16 4.69
C ILE A 100 -7.05 -11.34 3.28
N VAL A 101 -7.56 -12.54 3.01
CA VAL A 101 -8.08 -12.94 1.72
C VAL A 101 -9.58 -13.11 1.84
N HIS A 102 -10.34 -12.26 1.17
CA HIS A 102 -11.79 -12.34 1.21
C HIS A 102 -12.26 -13.71 0.64
N PRO A 103 -13.22 -14.41 1.27
CA PRO A 103 -13.60 -15.78 0.89
C PRO A 103 -14.21 -15.88 -0.53
N ALA A 104 -14.75 -14.78 -1.05
CA ALA A 104 -15.22 -14.68 -2.44
C ALA A 104 -14.11 -14.46 -3.49
N SER A 105 -12.83 -14.45 -3.10
CA SER A 105 -11.71 -14.39 -4.05
C SER A 105 -11.26 -15.79 -4.45
N VAL A 106 -10.68 -15.92 -5.65
CA VAL A 106 -10.19 -17.19 -6.18
C VAL A 106 -8.70 -17.09 -6.44
N LEU A 107 -7.92 -17.89 -5.73
CA LEU A 107 -6.47 -17.94 -5.86
C LEU A 107 -6.06 -19.30 -6.39
N ALA A 108 -5.17 -19.32 -7.40
CA ALA A 108 -4.53 -20.55 -7.83
C ALA A 108 -3.66 -21.13 -6.71
N SER A 109 -3.58 -22.45 -6.59
CA SER A 109 -2.76 -23.14 -5.58
C SER A 109 -1.26 -22.87 -5.68
N SER A 110 -0.81 -22.35 -6.82
CA SER A 110 0.59 -21.96 -7.08
C SER A 110 0.86 -20.47 -6.88
N ALA A 111 -0.16 -19.68 -6.51
CA ALA A 111 0.03 -18.27 -6.19
C ALA A 111 0.75 -18.13 -4.84
N ILE A 112 1.68 -17.19 -4.76
CA ILE A 112 2.44 -16.89 -3.55
C ILE A 112 1.99 -15.54 -3.03
N ILE A 113 1.50 -15.51 -1.79
CA ILE A 113 1.03 -14.30 -1.12
C ILE A 113 2.00 -13.96 0.00
N GLY A 114 2.58 -12.77 -0.04
CA GLY A 114 3.43 -12.24 1.03
C GLY A 114 2.62 -11.86 2.27
N ASP A 115 3.32 -11.28 3.24
CA ASP A 115 2.75 -10.90 4.52
C ASP A 115 1.91 -9.63 4.42
N ASN A 116 0.86 -9.53 5.24
CA ASN A 116 0.03 -8.32 5.35
C ASN A 116 -0.53 -7.85 4.00
N VAL A 117 -0.87 -8.80 3.13
CA VAL A 117 -1.56 -8.55 1.88
C VAL A 117 -3.06 -8.59 2.13
N PHE A 118 -3.78 -7.61 1.60
CA PHE A 118 -5.23 -7.67 1.53
C PHE A 118 -5.68 -8.04 0.12
N ILE A 119 -6.59 -8.99 0.00
CA ILE A 119 -7.25 -9.37 -1.26
C ILE A 119 -8.76 -9.23 -1.08
N GLY A 120 -9.33 -8.23 -1.76
CA GLY A 120 -10.75 -7.93 -1.71
C GLY A 120 -11.62 -8.94 -2.46
N ALA A 121 -12.93 -8.88 -2.18
CA ALA A 121 -13.94 -9.75 -2.78
C ALA A 121 -13.88 -9.80 -4.32
N ASN A 122 -14.24 -10.95 -4.89
CA ASN A 122 -14.33 -11.18 -6.33
C ASN A 122 -13.03 -10.96 -7.12
N SER A 123 -11.89 -10.97 -6.44
CA SER A 123 -10.58 -10.90 -7.09
C SER A 123 -10.10 -12.29 -7.51
N THR A 124 -9.39 -12.36 -8.63
CA THR A 124 -8.78 -13.60 -9.13
C THR A 124 -7.27 -13.45 -9.21
N ILE A 125 -6.54 -14.45 -8.71
CA ILE A 125 -5.09 -14.53 -8.81
C ILE A 125 -4.71 -15.84 -9.48
N SER A 126 -4.22 -15.76 -10.71
CA SER A 126 -3.89 -16.93 -11.51
C SER A 126 -2.54 -17.56 -11.13
N SER A 127 -2.21 -18.67 -11.78
CA SER A 127 -1.08 -19.54 -11.45
C SER A 127 0.27 -18.84 -11.50
N LYS A 128 1.17 -19.23 -10.59
CA LYS A 128 2.56 -18.77 -10.51
C LYS A 128 2.73 -17.25 -10.29
N SER A 129 1.66 -16.56 -9.91
CA SER A 129 1.72 -15.15 -9.59
C SER A 129 2.19 -14.93 -8.16
N ILE A 130 3.00 -13.90 -7.96
CA ILE A 130 3.60 -13.53 -6.68
C ILE A 130 3.07 -12.14 -6.30
N ILE A 131 2.54 -12.04 -5.08
CA ILE A 131 2.08 -10.78 -4.49
C ILE A 131 2.97 -10.45 -3.31
N GLY A 132 3.77 -9.39 -3.44
CA GLY A 132 4.69 -8.92 -2.41
C GLY A 132 3.97 -8.37 -1.18
N SER A 133 4.68 -8.36 -0.05
CA SER A 133 4.13 -7.99 1.25
C SER A 133 3.59 -6.56 1.28
N HIS A 134 2.61 -6.32 2.16
CA HIS A 134 1.96 -5.03 2.35
C HIS A 134 1.25 -4.49 1.10
N THR A 135 1.00 -5.34 0.11
CA THR A 135 0.27 -4.98 -1.09
C THR A 135 -1.24 -5.06 -0.85
N PHE A 136 -1.94 -4.09 -1.42
CA PHE A 136 -3.40 -4.02 -1.35
C PHE A 136 -3.99 -4.34 -2.72
N ILE A 137 -4.66 -5.48 -2.81
CA ILE A 137 -5.46 -5.90 -3.97
C ILE A 137 -6.92 -5.62 -3.64
N ASN A 138 -7.48 -4.59 -4.27
CA ASN A 138 -8.87 -4.20 -4.03
C ASN A 138 -9.85 -5.19 -4.69
N ARG A 139 -11.15 -4.99 -4.47
CA ARG A 139 -12.22 -5.84 -5.02
C ARG A 139 -12.24 -5.88 -6.55
N SER A 140 -12.69 -7.01 -7.08
CA SER A 140 -12.88 -7.25 -8.51
C SER A 140 -11.60 -7.05 -9.34
N VAL A 141 -10.43 -7.31 -8.77
CA VAL A 141 -9.16 -7.27 -9.50
C VAL A 141 -8.90 -8.62 -10.16
N SER A 142 -8.53 -8.61 -11.44
CA SER A 142 -8.16 -9.83 -12.17
C SER A 142 -6.66 -9.84 -12.42
N ILE A 143 -5.94 -10.84 -11.90
CA ILE A 143 -4.49 -11.02 -12.06
C ILE A 143 -4.21 -12.28 -12.87
N GLY A 144 -3.57 -12.09 -14.04
CA GLY A 144 -3.14 -13.15 -14.96
C GLY A 144 -2.04 -14.04 -14.39
N HIS A 145 -1.61 -15.01 -15.21
CA HIS A 145 -0.58 -15.98 -14.83
C HIS A 145 0.83 -15.35 -14.88
N ASP A 146 1.76 -15.88 -14.08
CA ASP A 146 3.16 -15.44 -14.03
C ASP A 146 3.33 -13.93 -13.73
N VAL A 147 2.38 -13.33 -13.01
CA VAL A 147 2.44 -11.91 -12.63
C VAL A 147 3.28 -11.75 -11.36
N ASN A 148 4.17 -10.77 -11.34
CA ASN A 148 4.93 -10.40 -10.16
C ASN A 148 4.56 -8.99 -9.70
N ILE A 149 3.93 -8.86 -8.53
CA ILE A 149 3.63 -7.58 -7.90
C ILE A 149 4.53 -7.43 -6.68
N GLY A 150 5.31 -6.35 -6.65
CA GLY A 150 6.23 -6.03 -5.56
C GLY A 150 5.53 -5.60 -4.28
N ASN A 151 6.32 -5.16 -3.31
CA ASN A 151 5.83 -4.77 -1.99
C ASN A 151 5.13 -3.41 -2.03
N PHE A 152 4.23 -3.17 -1.08
CA PHE A 152 3.55 -1.87 -0.90
C PHE A 152 2.77 -1.36 -2.13
N CYS A 153 2.42 -2.26 -3.05
CA CYS A 153 1.65 -1.89 -4.22
C CYS A 153 0.19 -1.63 -3.81
N PHE A 154 -0.49 -0.82 -4.61
CA PHE A 154 -1.93 -0.59 -4.46
C PHE A 154 -2.62 -0.78 -5.80
N ILE A 155 -3.40 -1.85 -5.90
CA ILE A 155 -4.14 -2.22 -7.09
C ILE A 155 -5.61 -1.90 -6.81
N ALA A 156 -6.09 -0.82 -7.41
CA ALA A 156 -7.42 -0.27 -7.16
C ALA A 156 -8.54 -1.15 -7.75
N PRO A 157 -9.82 -0.90 -7.40
CA PRO A 157 -10.92 -1.76 -7.81
C PRO A 157 -11.03 -1.96 -9.33
N GLY A 158 -11.40 -3.16 -9.76
CA GLY A 158 -11.71 -3.42 -11.17
C GLY A 158 -10.49 -3.41 -12.10
N VAL A 159 -9.26 -3.43 -11.58
CA VAL A 159 -8.05 -3.48 -12.41
C VAL A 159 -7.90 -4.86 -13.05
N THR A 160 -7.51 -4.88 -14.33
CA THR A 160 -7.17 -6.10 -15.07
C THR A 160 -5.68 -6.12 -15.38
N ILE A 161 -4.98 -7.10 -14.84
CA ILE A 161 -3.56 -7.38 -15.09
C ILE A 161 -3.50 -8.68 -15.87
N THR A 162 -2.99 -8.64 -17.11
CA THR A 162 -2.84 -9.85 -17.94
C THR A 162 -1.58 -10.64 -17.56
N GLY A 163 -1.13 -11.59 -18.39
CA GLY A 163 -0.03 -12.50 -18.06
C GLY A 163 1.36 -11.83 -18.05
N ALA A 164 2.29 -12.42 -17.29
CA ALA A 164 3.71 -12.06 -17.25
C ALA A 164 4.00 -10.57 -16.93
N VAL A 165 3.05 -9.86 -16.33
CA VAL A 165 3.25 -8.46 -15.92
C VAL A 165 4.12 -8.38 -14.68
N THR A 166 5.01 -7.40 -14.63
CA THR A 166 5.74 -7.05 -13.41
C THR A 166 5.32 -5.66 -12.93
N ILE A 167 4.85 -5.54 -11.69
CA ILE A 167 4.66 -4.25 -11.01
C ILE A 167 5.70 -4.18 -9.91
N ARG A 168 6.64 -3.24 -9.99
CA ARG A 168 7.65 -3.07 -8.95
C ARG A 168 7.08 -2.40 -7.71
N ASP A 169 7.87 -2.42 -6.64
CA ASP A 169 7.51 -1.90 -5.32
C ASP A 169 6.86 -0.51 -5.37
N SER A 170 5.90 -0.30 -4.48
CA SER A 170 5.14 0.94 -4.35
C SER A 170 4.37 1.37 -5.62
N GLY A 171 4.18 0.49 -6.59
CA GLY A 171 3.37 0.76 -7.78
C GLY A 171 1.90 1.03 -7.42
N PHE A 172 1.30 2.00 -8.08
CA PHE A 172 -0.14 2.29 -7.98
C PHE A 172 -0.81 2.08 -9.33
N VAL A 173 -1.87 1.27 -9.34
CA VAL A 173 -2.70 1.06 -10.51
C VAL A 173 -4.12 1.51 -10.20
N GLY A 174 -4.55 2.58 -10.85
CA GLY A 174 -5.85 3.21 -10.63
C GLY A 174 -7.02 2.37 -11.14
N ALA A 175 -8.20 2.63 -10.57
CA ALA A 175 -9.38 1.78 -10.76
C ALA A 175 -9.73 1.59 -12.24
N GLY A 176 -10.18 0.38 -12.60
CA GLY A 176 -10.59 0.04 -13.97
C GLY A 176 -9.47 0.09 -15.02
N SER A 177 -8.20 0.18 -14.63
CA SER A 177 -7.09 0.15 -15.58
C SER A 177 -6.80 -1.26 -16.09
N THR A 178 -6.29 -1.36 -17.31
CA THR A 178 -5.84 -2.62 -17.91
C THR A 178 -4.34 -2.56 -18.22
N ILE A 179 -3.60 -3.60 -17.84
CA ILE A 179 -2.18 -3.76 -18.15
C ILE A 179 -2.00 -4.97 -19.05
N ILE A 180 -1.49 -4.74 -20.28
CA ILE A 180 -1.29 -5.82 -21.26
C ILE A 180 -0.06 -6.68 -20.95
N ASN A 181 0.03 -7.82 -21.64
CA ASN A 181 0.94 -8.91 -21.32
C ASN A 181 2.41 -8.46 -21.34
N SER A 182 3.21 -8.97 -20.40
CA SER A 182 4.66 -8.72 -20.32
C SER A 182 5.08 -7.25 -20.09
N VAL A 183 4.16 -6.38 -19.67
CA VAL A 183 4.49 -4.99 -19.31
C VAL A 183 5.17 -4.95 -17.94
N VAL A 184 6.19 -4.09 -17.83
CA VAL A 184 6.82 -3.72 -16.56
C VAL A 184 6.33 -2.34 -16.12
N ILE A 185 5.74 -2.25 -14.94
CA ILE A 185 5.43 -1.01 -14.23
C ILE A 185 6.57 -0.73 -13.23
N GLY A 186 7.27 0.38 -13.43
CA GLY A 186 8.40 0.79 -12.62
C GLY A 186 8.05 1.08 -11.15
N GLU A 187 9.10 1.15 -10.33
CA GLU A 187 8.98 1.36 -8.88
C GLU A 187 8.33 2.73 -8.59
N GLY A 188 7.31 2.74 -7.74
CA GLY A 188 6.56 3.95 -7.40
C GLY A 188 5.85 4.61 -8.59
N ALA A 189 5.74 3.91 -9.73
CA ALA A 189 4.99 4.41 -10.87
C ALA A 189 3.48 4.41 -10.58
N THR A 190 2.78 5.30 -11.28
CA THR A 190 1.35 5.55 -11.13
C THR A 190 0.67 5.37 -12.49
N VAL A 191 -0.27 4.44 -12.55
CA VAL A 191 -1.22 4.30 -13.67
C VAL A 191 -2.53 4.96 -13.24
N ALA A 192 -2.96 6.00 -13.96
CA ALA A 192 -4.23 6.67 -13.66
C ALA A 192 -5.43 5.74 -13.93
N ALA A 193 -6.54 5.97 -13.23
CA ALA A 193 -7.77 5.20 -13.42
C ALA A 193 -8.22 5.16 -14.90
N GLY A 194 -8.80 4.02 -15.30
CA GLY A 194 -9.30 3.78 -16.65
C GLY A 194 -8.23 3.76 -17.75
N SER A 195 -6.95 3.58 -17.41
CA SER A 195 -5.87 3.60 -18.41
C SER A 195 -5.58 2.22 -18.98
N THR A 196 -5.20 2.16 -20.25
CA THR A 196 -4.76 0.93 -20.93
C THR A 196 -3.26 0.98 -21.16
N VAL A 197 -2.49 0.33 -20.30
CA VAL A 197 -1.03 0.32 -20.36
C VAL A 197 -0.58 -0.69 -21.39
N THR A 198 0.04 -0.17 -22.46
CA THR A 198 0.48 -0.94 -23.63
C THR A 198 1.99 -1.08 -23.76
N ARG A 199 2.75 -0.44 -22.86
CA ARG A 199 4.22 -0.41 -22.87
C ARG A 199 4.75 -0.24 -21.45
N ASN A 200 6.01 -0.61 -21.24
CA ASN A 200 6.70 -0.42 -19.98
C ASN A 200 6.60 1.02 -19.49
N VAL A 201 6.47 1.16 -18.17
CA VAL A 201 6.32 2.43 -17.46
C VAL A 201 7.56 2.64 -16.61
N ASN A 202 8.21 3.79 -16.76
CA ASN A 202 9.41 4.11 -16.00
C ASN A 202 9.11 4.27 -14.50
N ASP A 203 10.12 4.03 -13.67
CA ASP A 203 10.05 4.29 -12.23
C ASP A 203 9.62 5.73 -11.97
N LEU A 204 8.86 5.93 -10.89
CA LEU A 204 8.38 7.24 -10.45
C LEU A 204 7.79 8.03 -11.62
N SER A 205 6.95 7.41 -12.45
CA SER A 205 6.31 8.09 -13.56
C SER A 205 4.79 7.97 -13.46
N LEU A 206 4.09 8.94 -14.05
CA LEU A 206 2.64 8.93 -14.17
C LEU A 206 2.28 8.66 -15.63
N VAL A 207 1.49 7.63 -15.88
CA VAL A 207 0.88 7.34 -17.18
C VAL A 207 -0.63 7.40 -17.09
N MET A 208 -1.27 7.87 -18.17
CA MET A 208 -2.73 7.90 -18.24
C MET A 208 -3.25 7.77 -19.68
N GLY A 209 -4.50 7.32 -19.82
CA GLY A 209 -5.25 7.26 -21.07
C GLY A 209 -5.29 5.87 -21.70
N SER A 210 -5.96 5.76 -22.85
CA SER A 210 -6.03 4.54 -23.66
C SER A 210 -5.65 4.89 -25.11
N PRO A 211 -4.47 4.49 -25.58
CA PRO A 211 -3.40 3.82 -24.83
C PRO A 211 -2.69 4.79 -23.85
N ALA A 212 -2.19 4.27 -22.74
CA ALA A 212 -1.59 5.07 -21.68
C ALA A 212 -0.29 5.74 -22.16
N ARG A 213 -0.11 7.02 -21.80
CA ARG A 213 1.09 7.81 -22.14
C ARG A 213 1.60 8.54 -20.91
N GLN A 214 2.93 8.69 -20.84
CA GLN A 214 3.59 9.43 -19.77
C GLN A 214 3.18 10.91 -19.81
N LYS A 215 2.78 11.47 -18.67
CA LYS A 215 2.48 12.90 -18.53
C LYS A 215 3.68 13.64 -17.92
N ASN A 216 4.46 14.29 -18.77
CA ASN A 216 5.66 15.06 -18.39
C ASN A 216 5.40 16.30 -17.50
N GLN A 217 4.16 16.77 -17.37
CA GLN A 217 3.84 18.00 -16.62
C GLN A 217 3.82 17.82 -15.10
N PHE A 218 3.41 16.64 -14.59
CA PHE A 218 3.26 16.42 -13.14
C PHE A 218 4.63 16.45 -12.42
N TYR A 219 5.63 15.77 -12.97
CA TYR A 219 6.99 15.73 -12.42
C TYR A 219 7.77 17.04 -12.59
N ARG A 220 7.52 17.84 -13.64
CA ARG A 220 8.15 19.18 -13.75
C ARG A 220 7.73 20.12 -12.63
N SER A 221 6.45 20.07 -12.24
CA SER A 221 5.91 20.89 -11.14
C SER A 221 6.42 20.42 -9.77
N LEU A 222 6.39 19.10 -9.51
CA LEU A 222 6.90 18.51 -8.27
C LEU A 222 8.42 18.66 -8.13
N ARG A 223 9.20 18.39 -9.19
CA ARG A 223 10.66 18.60 -9.20
C ARG A 223 11.01 20.07 -9.00
N LYS A 224 10.30 21.03 -9.60
CA LYS A 224 10.50 22.47 -9.30
C LYS A 224 10.25 22.77 -7.82
N LYS A 225 9.14 22.29 -7.25
CA LYS A 225 8.80 22.51 -5.83
C LYS A 225 9.79 21.82 -4.88
N PHE A 226 10.25 20.63 -5.22
CA PHE A 226 11.21 19.86 -4.44
C PHE A 226 12.62 20.47 -4.52
N LEU A 227 13.10 20.83 -5.71
CA LEU A 227 14.37 21.55 -5.90
C LEU A 227 14.34 22.94 -5.23
N ALA A 228 13.21 23.65 -5.26
CA ALA A 228 13.06 24.92 -4.55
C ALA A 228 13.15 24.76 -3.03
N ARG A 229 12.54 23.70 -2.48
CA ARG A 229 12.66 23.35 -1.04
C ARG A 229 14.06 22.85 -0.67
N ALA A 230 14.63 21.94 -1.45
CA ALA A 230 15.97 21.41 -1.25
C ALA A 230 17.03 22.52 -1.35
N SER A 231 16.90 23.45 -2.31
CA SER A 231 17.73 24.67 -2.40
C SER A 231 17.68 25.50 -1.12
N LYS A 232 16.51 25.63 -0.49
CA LYS A 232 16.34 26.36 0.78
C LYS A 232 17.11 25.67 1.93
N TYR A 233 17.06 24.35 2.03
CA TYR A 233 17.77 23.57 3.04
C TYR A 233 19.29 23.45 2.77
N LEU A 234 19.69 23.30 1.50
CA LEU A 234 21.09 23.22 1.09
C LEU A 234 21.83 24.57 1.20
N LYS A 235 21.11 25.71 1.16
CA LYS A 235 21.66 27.02 1.53
C LYS A 235 21.93 27.14 3.03
N ILE A 236 21.11 26.52 3.86
CA ILE A 236 21.28 26.51 5.33
C ILE A 236 22.44 25.60 5.75
N LEU A 237 22.73 24.54 4.98
CA LEU A 237 23.78 23.55 5.28
C LEU A 237 25.04 23.66 4.41
N GLY A 238 25.20 24.70 3.58
CA GLY A 238 26.41 24.92 2.78
C GLY A 238 26.70 23.85 1.70
N LEU A 239 25.74 23.01 1.34
CA LEU A 239 25.94 21.78 0.52
C LEU A 239 25.50 21.91 -0.95
N LEU A 240 25.27 23.13 -1.44
CA LEU A 240 24.82 23.43 -2.81
C LEU A 240 25.73 22.83 -3.91
N ALA A 241 27.02 22.62 -3.63
CA ALA A 241 27.98 22.04 -4.56
C ALA A 241 27.74 20.54 -4.83
N ILE A 242 27.26 19.77 -3.84
CA ILE A 242 27.06 18.32 -3.96
C ILE A 242 25.80 18.01 -4.78
N ALA A 243 24.71 18.77 -4.58
CA ALA A 243 23.47 18.58 -5.32
C ALA A 243 23.62 18.86 -6.83
N LYS A 244 24.46 19.84 -7.22
CA LYS A 244 24.80 20.08 -8.63
C LYS A 244 25.59 18.92 -9.25
N LYS A 245 26.41 18.22 -8.45
CA LYS A 245 27.24 17.09 -8.92
C LYS A 245 26.42 15.80 -9.10
N VAL A 246 25.43 15.57 -8.22
CA VAL A 246 24.57 14.38 -8.24
C VAL A 246 23.43 14.48 -9.26
N TYR A 247 22.84 15.66 -9.45
CA TYR A 247 21.67 15.85 -10.33
C TYR A 247 21.98 16.58 -11.64
N GLY A 248 23.26 16.85 -11.93
CA GLY A 248 23.69 17.76 -13.00
C GLY A 248 23.95 17.16 -14.38
N LYS A 249 23.79 15.86 -14.61
CA LYS A 249 24.02 15.28 -15.94
C LYS A 249 23.02 14.17 -16.27
N VAL A 250 21.93 14.53 -16.93
CA VAL A 250 21.41 13.80 -18.10
C VAL A 250 20.91 14.87 -19.07
N ARG A 251 21.57 14.96 -20.23
CA ARG A 251 21.14 15.79 -21.38
C ARG A 251 19.98 15.10 -22.07
#